data_AF-A0A328ESK2-F1
#
_entry.id   AF-A0A328ESK2-F1
#
_cell.length_a   1.000
_cell.length_b   1.000
_cell.length_c   1.000
_cell.angle_alpha   90.00
_cell.angle_beta   90.00
_cell.angle_gamma   90.00
#
_symmetry.space_group_name_H-M   'P 1'
#
loop_
_entity.id
_entity.type
_entity.pdbx_description
1 polymer ?
#
loop_
_entity_poly.entity_id
_entity_poly.type
_entity_poly.pdbx_seq_one_letter_code
_entity_poly.pdbx_strand_id
1 'polypeptide(L)' 'MTNHEDNIVSPMLTTSEVAHMLNVHINTVRRWSNQMVLKSYRIGARGDRRFRKEDVEQFLERAGKTKLLKETQS' A
#
# COMPACT_ATOMS: atom_id res chain seq x y z
N MET A 1 -6.29 -2.80 28.92
CA MET A 1 -6.82 -2.19 27.68
C MET A 1 -5.92 -1.02 27.37
N THR A 2 -4.95 -1.20 26.48
CA THR A 2 -3.84 -0.25 26.26
C THR A 2 -4.33 0.99 25.50
N ASN A 3 -4.36 2.11 26.23
CA ASN A 3 -4.54 3.46 25.72
C ASN A 3 -3.59 3.69 24.52
N HIS A 4 -4.14 3.77 23.32
CA HIS A 4 -3.44 4.31 22.17
C HIS A 4 -3.93 5.73 21.98
N GLU A 5 -3.22 6.68 22.61
CA GLU A 5 -3.32 8.08 22.26
C GLU A 5 -2.96 8.21 20.78
N ASP A 6 -3.95 8.60 19.98
CA ASP A 6 -3.87 8.95 18.57
C ASP A 6 -2.88 10.12 18.38
N ASN A 7 -1.60 9.80 18.33
CA ASN A 7 -0.62 10.67 17.69
C ASN A 7 -1.00 10.71 16.21
N ILE A 8 -1.27 11.90 15.67
CA ILE A 8 -1.65 12.22 14.28
C ILE A 8 -0.48 11.83 13.35
N VAL A 9 -0.20 10.52 13.23
CA VAL A 9 0.79 9.93 12.35
C VAL A 9 -0.02 9.09 11.38
N SER A 10 -0.11 9.53 10.12
CA SER A 10 -0.84 8.79 9.09
C SER A 10 -0.52 7.30 9.19
N PRO A 11 -1.53 6.43 9.38
CA PRO A 11 -1.31 5.04 9.76
C PRO A 11 -0.41 4.35 8.72
N MET A 12 0.73 3.87 9.20
CA MET A 12 1.70 3.14 8.37
C MET A 12 1.34 1.66 8.33
N LEU A 13 0.85 1.22 7.17
CA LEU A 13 0.47 -0.14 6.89
C LEU A 13 1.70 -1.03 6.69
N THR A 14 1.62 -2.23 7.21
CA THR A 14 2.51 -3.35 6.91
C THR A 14 2.20 -3.93 5.54
N THR A 15 3.13 -4.72 5.01
CA THR A 15 2.91 -5.44 3.73
C THR A 15 1.65 -6.32 3.78
N SER A 16 1.34 -6.93 4.93
CA SER A 16 0.18 -7.80 5.11
C SER A 16 -1.13 -7.01 5.13
N GLU A 17 -1.16 -5.84 5.79
CA GLU A 17 -2.35 -4.97 5.80
C GLU A 17 -2.67 -4.44 4.41
N VAL A 18 -1.65 -4.02 3.65
CA VAL A 18 -1.83 -3.61 2.25
C VAL A 18 -2.36 -4.75 1.39
N ALA A 19 -1.83 -5.96 1.58
CA ALA A 19 -2.29 -7.15 0.86
C ALA A 19 -3.77 -7.45 1.13
N HIS A 20 -4.20 -7.34 2.40
CA HIS A 20 -5.59 -7.54 2.80
C HIS A 20 -6.50 -6.45 2.24
N MET A 21 -6.08 -5.18 2.33
CA MET A 21 -6.84 -4.02 1.83
C MET A 21 -7.06 -4.07 0.32
N LEU A 22 -6.03 -4.45 -0.44
CA LEU A 22 -6.09 -4.55 -1.90
C LEU A 22 -6.61 -5.93 -2.38
N ASN A 23 -6.90 -6.84 -1.46
CA ASN A 23 -7.27 -8.23 -1.73
C ASN A 23 -6.31 -8.93 -2.72
N VAL A 24 -5.01 -8.73 -2.52
CA VAL A 24 -3.94 -9.34 -3.34
C VAL A 24 -3.00 -10.17 -2.47
N HIS A 25 -2.25 -11.06 -3.10
CA HIS A 25 -1.25 -11.84 -2.39
C HIS A 25 -0.10 -10.95 -1.87
N ILE A 26 0.42 -11.24 -0.67
CA ILE A 26 1.53 -10.48 -0.05
C ILE A 26 2.78 -10.40 -0.93
N ASN A 27 3.07 -11.46 -1.70
CA ASN A 27 4.18 -11.48 -2.67
C ASN A 27 3.98 -10.45 -3.79
N THR A 28 2.75 -10.17 -4.18
CA THR A 28 2.43 -9.14 -5.18
C THR A 28 2.78 -7.74 -4.63
N VAL A 29 2.42 -7.45 -3.38
CA VAL A 29 2.82 -6.20 -2.70
C VAL A 29 4.34 -6.07 -2.59
N ARG A 30 5.05 -7.17 -2.27
CA ARG A 30 6.52 -7.20 -2.25
C ARG A 30 7.11 -6.91 -3.64
N ARG A 31 6.53 -7.46 -4.71
CA ARG A 31 6.93 -7.18 -6.09
C ARG A 31 6.73 -5.71 -6.44
N TRP A 32 5.58 -5.12 -6.12
CA TRP A 32 5.32 -3.70 -6.37
C TRP A 32 6.29 -2.79 -5.62
N SER A 33 6.63 -3.13 -4.38
CA SER A 33 7.65 -2.42 -3.61
C SER A 33 9.05 -2.57 -4.23
N ASN A 34 9.41 -3.73 -4.76
CA ASN A 34 10.68 -3.92 -5.48
C ASN A 34 10.73 -3.16 -6.81
N GLN A 35 9.59 -3.04 -7.50
CA GLN A 35 9.47 -2.34 -8.78
C GLN A 35 9.28 -0.81 -8.62
N MET A 36 9.31 -0.30 -7.38
CA MET A 36 8.99 1.10 -7.05
C MET A 36 7.59 1.55 -7.51
N VAL A 37 6.70 0.61 -7.82
CA VAL A 37 5.30 0.88 -8.21
C VAL A 37 4.50 1.36 -7.01
N LEU A 38 4.77 0.75 -5.84
CA LEU A 38 4.17 1.14 -4.57
C LEU A 38 5.26 1.65 -3.64
N LYS A 39 5.12 2.91 -3.21
CA LYS A 39 6.13 3.59 -2.38
C LYS A 39 6.20 2.91 -1.02
N SER A 40 7.37 2.34 -0.72
CA SER A 40 7.65 1.66 0.55
C SER A 40 8.75 2.36 1.31
N TYR A 41 8.54 2.53 2.61
CA TYR A 41 9.48 3.07 3.57
C TYR A 41 10.13 1.93 4.33
N ARG A 42 11.45 1.96 4.48
CA ARG A 42 12.17 1.01 5.32
C ARG A 42 12.34 1.62 6.70
N ILE A 43 11.83 0.95 7.73
CA ILE A 43 11.86 1.46 9.11
C ILE A 43 12.65 0.50 10.00
N GLY A 44 13.50 1.07 10.86
CA GLY A 44 14.29 0.35 11.85
C GLY A 44 15.53 -0.36 11.30
N ALA A 45 16.35 -0.91 12.21
CA ALA A 45 17.61 -1.58 11.88
C ALA A 45 17.45 -2.83 11.00
N ARG A 46 16.27 -3.46 11.02
CA ARG A 46 15.92 -4.62 10.18
C ARG A 46 15.43 -4.25 8.77
N GLY A 47 15.08 -2.97 8.54
CA GLY A 47 14.60 -2.50 7.24
C GLY A 47 13.19 -2.98 6.90
N ASP A 48 12.29 -3.06 7.89
CA ASP A 48 10.92 -3.49 7.68
C ASP A 48 10.18 -2.54 6.74
N ARG A 49 9.42 -3.11 5.81
CA ARG A 49 8.67 -2.33 4.81
C ARG A 49 7.36 -1.83 5.38
N ARG A 50 7.19 -0.51 5.36
CA ARG A 50 5.99 0.21 5.76
C ARG A 50 5.46 1.03 4.58
N PHE A 51 4.16 1.12 4.49
CA PHE A 51 3.43 1.80 3.41
C PHE A 51 2.53 2.83 4.04
N ARG A 52 2.49 4.04 3.51
CA ARG A 52 1.50 5.01 3.98
C ARG A 52 0.14 4.66 3.37
N LYS A 53 -0.90 4.72 4.20
CA LYS A 53 -2.28 4.49 3.74
C LYS A 53 -2.63 5.37 2.53
N GLU A 54 -2.27 6.65 2.56
CA GLU A 54 -2.50 7.60 1.46
C GLU A 54 -1.83 7.18 0.13
N ASP A 55 -0.62 6.61 0.18
CA ASP A 55 0.06 6.14 -1.04
C ASP A 55 -0.63 4.89 -1.61
N VAL A 56 -1.16 4.03 -0.74
CA VAL A 56 -1.90 2.81 -1.11
C VAL A 56 -3.26 3.15 -1.70
N GLU A 57 -3.97 4.12 -1.12
CA GLU A 57 -5.24 4.63 -1.64
C GLU A 57 -5.04 5.30 -3.01
N GLN A 58 -4.05 6.18 -3.16
CA GLN A 58 -3.70 6.78 -4.46
C GLN A 58 -3.29 5.73 -5.49
N PHE A 59 -2.62 4.66 -5.07
CA PHE A 59 -2.30 3.54 -5.94
C PHE A 59 -3.56 2.81 -6.42
N LEU A 60 -4.52 2.57 -5.52
CA LEU A 60 -5.80 1.96 -5.86
C LEU A 60 -6.59 2.83 -6.85
N GLU A 61 -6.65 4.15 -6.63
CA GLU A 61 -7.30 5.09 -7.55
C GLU A 61 -6.67 5.07 -8.95
N ARG A 62 -5.34 5.04 -9.04
CA ARG A 62 -4.61 4.92 -10.32
C ARG A 62 -4.86 3.56 -10.99
N ALA A 63 -4.83 2.48 -10.22
CA ALA A 63 -5.09 1.13 -10.74
C ALA A 63 -6.53 0.98 -11.25
N GLY A 64 -7.52 1.55 -10.55
CA GLY A 64 -8.92 1.59 -10.97
C GLY A 64 -9.14 2.38 -12.26
N LYS A 65 -8.50 3.56 -12.40
CA LYS A 65 -8.53 4.37 -13.63
C LYS A 65 -7.92 3.65 -14.85
N THR A 66 -6.97 2.76 -14.62
CA THR A 66 -6.30 2.00 -15.69
C THR A 66 -7.21 0.93 -16.32
N LYS A 67 -8.22 0.43 -15.58
CA LYS A 67 -9.26 -0.46 -16.14
C LYS A 67 -10.29 0.31 -16.96
N LEU A 68 -10.73 1.47 -16.47
CA LEU A 68 -11.80 2.25 -17.12
C LEU A 68 -11.40 2.79 -18.52
N LEU A 69 -10.11 3.06 -18.76
CA LEU A 69 -9.63 3.54 -20.06
C LEU A 69 -9.45 2.43 -21.11
N LYS A 70 -9.52 1.14 -20.71
CA LYS A 70 -9.38 0.01 -21.66
C LYS A 70 -10.72 -0.49 -22.20
N GLU A 71 -11.84 -0.12 -21.59
CA GLU A 71 -13.17 -0.59 -21.99
C GLU A 71 -13.87 0.33 -23.03
N THR A 72 -13.29 1.47 -23.39
CA THR A 72 -13.90 2.43 -24.35
C THR A 72 -13.33 2.33 -25.78
N GLN A 73 -12.50 1.31 -26.09
CA GLN A 73 -11.93 1.10 -27.43
C GLN A 73 -12.08 -0.33 -27.96
N SER A 74 -13.23 -0.97 -27.75
CA SER A 74 -13.60 -2.20 -28.47
C SER A 74 -15.02 -2.11 -29.01
#